data_AF-A0A3S4IBE9-F1
#
_entry.id   AF-A0A3S4IBE9-F1
#
_cell.length_a   1.000
_cell.length_b   1.000
_cell.length_c   1.000
_cell.angle_alpha   90.00
_cell.angle_beta   90.00
_cell.angle_gamma   90.00
#
_symmetry.space_group_name_H-M   'P 1'
#
loop_
_entity.id
_entity.type
_entity.pdbx_description
1 polymer ?
#
loop_
_entity_poly.entity_id
_entity_poly.type
_entity_poly.pdbx_seq_one_letter_code
_entity_poly.pdbx_strand_id
1 'polypeptide(L)'
;MAKHMIIVTNKLFIQNEMATAPTAYDLLCYQLQALSQEPESIRSQMAAYQYILERTRLSRSSVMKMLSALKKGGYIELEQGKLIAINHLPSRF
;
A
#
# COMPACT_ATOMS: atom_id res chain seq x y z
N MET A 1 -4.14 30.55 11.50
CA MET A 1 -5.25 29.60 11.65
C MET A 1 -5.00 28.44 10.70
N ALA A 2 -4.22 27.46 11.17
CA ALA A 2 -3.64 26.40 10.36
C ALA A 2 -4.19 25.03 10.78
N LYS A 3 -4.23 24.08 9.82
CA LYS A 3 -4.52 22.63 9.97
C LYS A 3 -5.96 22.17 9.73
N HIS A 4 -6.57 22.52 8.60
CA HIS A 4 -7.79 21.84 8.13
C HIS A 4 -7.76 21.39 6.66
N MET A 5 -6.58 21.06 6.11
CA MET A 5 -6.45 20.71 4.69
C MET A 5 -5.51 19.53 4.40
N ILE A 6 -5.43 18.54 5.29
CA ILE A 6 -4.64 17.31 5.06
C ILE A 6 -5.51 16.04 5.04
N ILE A 7 -6.81 16.14 5.35
CA ILE A 7 -7.70 14.95 5.39
C ILE A 7 -8.44 14.75 4.04
N VAL A 8 -8.41 15.74 3.14
CA VAL A 8 -9.16 15.68 1.85
C VAL A 8 -8.29 15.19 0.69
N THR A 9 -7.26 14.40 0.94
CA THR A 9 -6.55 13.70 -0.16
C THR A 9 -7.02 12.24 -0.29
N ASN A 10 -7.62 11.67 0.75
CA ASN A 10 -8.01 10.26 0.77
C ASN A 10 -9.33 9.92 0.06
N LYS A 11 -10.10 10.94 -0.36
CA LYS A 11 -11.36 10.75 -1.11
C LYS A 11 -11.22 10.94 -2.63
N LEU A 12 -10.15 11.59 -3.09
CA LEU A 12 -10.01 11.94 -4.51
C LEU A 12 -9.39 10.83 -5.36
N PHE A 13 -8.69 9.85 -4.77
CA PHE A 13 -8.28 8.64 -5.50
C PHE A 13 -9.48 7.76 -5.88
N ILE A 14 -10.62 7.90 -5.19
CA ILE A 14 -11.86 7.17 -5.49
C ILE A 14 -12.59 7.77 -6.70
N GLN A 15 -12.33 9.02 -7.08
CA GLN A 15 -13.18 9.72 -8.04
C GLN A 15 -12.83 9.51 -9.53
N ASN A 16 -11.79 8.76 -9.88
CA ASN A 16 -11.41 8.57 -11.29
C ASN A 16 -11.84 7.24 -11.94
N GLU A 17 -12.50 6.31 -11.22
CA GLU A 17 -13.05 5.07 -11.81
C GLU A 17 -14.43 4.70 -11.23
N MET A 18 -15.47 5.37 -11.75
CA MET A 18 -16.87 5.30 -11.31
C MET A 18 -17.63 3.96 -11.53
N ALA A 19 -17.06 2.74 -11.46
CA ALA A 19 -17.90 1.54 -11.69
C ALA A 19 -17.52 0.17 -11.10
N THR A 20 -16.39 -0.02 -10.41
CA THR A 20 -15.98 -1.38 -10.00
C THR A 20 -15.42 -1.44 -8.58
N ALA A 21 -15.75 -2.53 -7.87
CA ALA A 21 -15.17 -2.82 -6.57
C ALA A 21 -13.64 -2.86 -6.67
N PRO A 22 -12.90 -2.33 -5.69
CA PRO A 22 -11.43 -2.30 -5.72
C PRO A 22 -10.87 -3.71 -5.85
N THR A 23 -9.93 -3.89 -6.77
CA THR A 23 -9.27 -5.18 -6.98
C THR A 23 -8.33 -5.49 -5.81
N ALA A 24 -7.88 -6.75 -5.74
CA ALA A 24 -6.87 -7.17 -4.76
C ALA A 24 -5.57 -6.35 -4.88
N TYR A 25 -5.23 -5.93 -6.09
CA TYR A 25 -4.06 -5.12 -6.36
C TYR A 25 -4.24 -3.68 -5.86
N ASP A 26 -5.40 -3.07 -6.11
CA ASP A 26 -5.72 -1.71 -5.64
C ASP A 26 -5.66 -1.64 -4.11
N LEU A 27 -6.23 -2.66 -3.46
CA LEU A 27 -6.20 -2.76 -2.00
C LEU A 27 -4.77 -2.91 -1.48
N LEU A 28 -3.92 -3.71 -2.14
CA LEU A 28 -2.52 -3.85 -1.76
C LEU A 28 -1.75 -2.52 -1.91
N CYS A 29 -1.94 -1.81 -3.02
CA CYS A 29 -1.30 -0.51 -3.25
C CYS A 29 -1.74 0.52 -2.21
N TYR A 30 -3.04 0.57 -1.90
CA TYR A 30 -3.58 1.42 -0.86
C TYR A 30 -2.94 1.10 0.50
N GLN A 31 -2.83 -0.18 0.89
CA GLN A 31 -2.22 -0.55 2.16
C GLN A 31 -0.71 -0.27 2.20
N LEU A 32 0.01 -0.40 1.09
CA LEU A 32 1.42 -0.01 1.02
C LEU A 32 1.58 1.50 1.22
N GLN A 33 0.76 2.32 0.56
CA GLN A 33 0.75 3.76 0.75
C GLN A 33 0.42 4.13 2.20
N ALA A 34 -0.59 3.48 2.80
CA ALA A 34 -0.92 3.66 4.21
C ALA A 34 0.28 3.33 5.10
N LEU A 35 0.92 2.16 4.91
CA LEU A 35 2.11 1.76 5.66
C LEU A 35 3.28 2.75 5.50
N SER A 36 3.45 3.35 4.33
CA SER A 36 4.51 4.35 4.12
C SER A 36 4.28 5.65 4.89
N GLN A 37 3.02 5.96 5.24
CA GLN A 37 2.63 7.15 6.01
C GLN A 37 2.52 6.87 7.51
N GLU A 38 2.57 5.60 7.93
CA GLU A 38 2.64 5.23 9.34
C GLU A 38 3.97 5.70 9.96
N PRO A 39 3.98 6.00 11.27
CA PRO A 39 5.21 6.39 11.95
C PRO A 39 6.23 5.25 11.95
N GLU A 40 7.51 5.60 12.06
CA GLU A 40 8.63 4.65 12.04
C GLU A 40 8.49 3.53 13.09
N SER A 41 7.89 3.85 14.24
CA SER A 41 7.58 2.88 15.29
C SER A 41 6.71 1.73 14.78
N ILE A 42 5.77 1.97 13.87
CA ILE A 42 4.91 0.94 13.27
C ILE A 42 5.63 0.28 12.10
N ARG A 43 6.25 1.07 11.22
CA ARG A 43 6.97 0.55 10.04
C ARG A 43 8.10 -0.40 10.39
N SER A 44 8.77 -0.19 11.53
CA SER A 44 9.89 -1.01 11.98
C SER A 44 9.46 -2.31 12.69
N GLN A 45 8.24 -2.35 13.21
CA GLN A 45 7.73 -3.45 14.04
C GLN A 45 7.19 -4.63 13.23
N MET A 46 6.77 -4.43 11.99
CA MET A 46 6.14 -5.48 11.20
C MET A 46 6.55 -5.49 9.74
N ALA A 47 6.43 -6.66 9.12
CA ALA A 47 6.66 -6.82 7.70
C ALA A 47 5.47 -6.25 6.89
N ALA A 48 5.75 -5.74 5.69
CA ALA A 48 4.74 -5.13 4.82
C ALA A 48 3.59 -6.10 4.51
N TYR A 49 3.89 -7.37 4.26
CA TYR A 49 2.87 -8.38 4.01
C TYR A 49 1.95 -8.60 5.21
N GLN A 50 2.48 -8.49 6.44
CA GLN A 50 1.71 -8.72 7.65
C GLN A 50 0.73 -7.57 7.88
N TYR A 51 1.19 -6.33 7.72
CA TYR A 51 0.34 -5.14 7.74
C TYR A 51 -0.82 -5.26 6.73
N ILE A 52 -0.53 -5.71 5.51
CA ILE A 52 -1.53 -5.90 4.46
C ILE A 52 -2.51 -7.02 4.84
N LEU A 53 -2.04 -8.16 5.36
CA LEU A 53 -2.92 -9.27 5.73
C LEU A 53 -3.83 -8.95 6.92
N GLU A 54 -3.35 -8.16 7.88
CA GLU A 54 -4.16 -7.75 9.04
C GLU A 54 -5.29 -6.79 8.65
N ARG A 55 -5.11 -6.04 7.55
CA ARG A 55 -6.04 -4.97 7.11
C ARG A 55 -6.83 -5.33 5.86
N THR A 56 -6.67 -6.53 5.34
CA THR A 56 -7.34 -7.01 4.12
C THR A 56 -7.78 -8.46 4.26
N ARG A 57 -8.68 -8.92 3.38
CA ARG A 57 -9.09 -10.34 3.31
C ARG A 57 -8.31 -11.11 2.24
N LEU A 58 -7.15 -10.60 1.85
CA LEU A 58 -6.33 -11.21 0.81
C LEU A 58 -5.63 -12.46 1.33
N SER A 59 -5.43 -13.44 0.45
CA SER A 59 -4.63 -14.61 0.81
C SER A 59 -3.16 -14.21 0.95
N ARG A 60 -2.44 -14.85 1.89
CA ARG A 60 -0.99 -14.68 2.06
C ARG A 60 -0.22 -14.92 0.76
N SER A 61 -0.59 -15.95 0.01
CA SER A 61 0.04 -16.28 -1.27
C SER A 61 -0.16 -15.18 -2.31
N SER A 62 -1.35 -14.58 -2.40
CA SER A 62 -1.62 -13.47 -3.33
C SER A 62 -0.81 -12.22 -2.97
N VAL A 63 -0.78 -11.85 -1.67
CA VAL A 63 0.00 -10.71 -1.18
C VAL A 63 1.49 -10.90 -1.46
N MET A 64 2.03 -12.08 -1.17
CA MET A 64 3.43 -12.38 -1.43
C MET A 64 3.79 -12.31 -2.91
N LYS A 65 2.92 -12.85 -3.78
CA LYS A 65 3.13 -12.79 -5.23
C LYS A 65 3.18 -11.34 -5.71
N MET A 66 2.23 -10.51 -5.29
CA MET A 66 2.17 -9.10 -5.65
C MET A 66 3.37 -8.31 -5.10
N LEU A 67 3.73 -8.47 -3.83
CA LEU A 67 4.91 -7.81 -3.24
C LEU A 67 6.20 -8.22 -3.95
N SER A 68 6.35 -9.50 -4.29
CA SER A 68 7.52 -9.99 -5.03
C SER A 68 7.58 -9.39 -6.44
N ALA A 69 6.44 -9.30 -7.12
CA ALA A 69 6.35 -8.67 -8.43
C ALA A 69 6.68 -7.17 -8.37
N LEU A 70 6.15 -6.46 -7.37
CA LEU A 70 6.42 -5.05 -7.14
C LEU A 70 7.89 -4.78 -6.81
N LYS A 71 8.48 -5.61 -5.94
CA LYS A 71 9.91 -5.55 -5.62
C LYS A 71 10.77 -5.80 -6.85
N LYS A 72 10.45 -6.84 -7.64
CA LYS A 72 11.18 -7.18 -8.87
C LYS A 72 11.09 -6.07 -9.92
N GLY A 73 9.96 -5.37 -10.00
CA GLY A 73 9.75 -4.22 -10.87
C GLY A 73 10.41 -2.93 -10.39
N GLY A 74 11.05 -2.91 -9.22
CA GLY A 74 11.66 -1.70 -8.65
C GLY A 74 10.63 -0.68 -8.12
N TYR A 75 9.36 -1.08 -8.02
CA TYR A 75 8.27 -0.22 -7.58
C TYR A 75 8.29 0.02 -6.07
N ILE A 76 8.75 -0.98 -5.30
CA ILE A 76 8.91 -0.91 -3.84
C ILE A 76 10.25 -1.50 -3.42
N GLU A 77 10.74 -1.00 -2.29
CA GLU A 77 11.94 -1.52 -1.64
C GLU A 77 11.56 -2.21 -0.33
N LEU A 78 11.89 -3.50 -0.25
CA LEU A 78 11.67 -4.32 0.92
C LEU A 78 13.00 -4.88 1.44
N GLU A 79 13.32 -4.56 2.69
CA GLU A 79 14.47 -5.11 3.42
C GLU A 79 13.98 -5.92 4.62
N GLN A 80 14.40 -7.18 4.72
CA GLN A 80 13.91 -8.13 5.72
C GLN A 80 12.36 -8.20 5.83
N GLY A 81 11.67 -7.94 4.70
CA GLY A 81 10.21 -7.90 4.63
C GLY A 81 9.56 -6.59 5.07
N LYS A 82 10.33 -5.61 5.56
CA LYS A 82 9.85 -4.28 5.97
C LYS A 82 9.84 -3.33 4.78
N LEU A 83 8.87 -2.41 4.77
CA LEU A 83 8.76 -1.39 3.72
C LEU A 83 9.77 -0.26 3.98
N ILE A 84 10.74 -0.13 3.07
CA ILE A 84 11.78 0.89 3.13
C ILE A 84 11.35 2.12 2.35
N ALA A 85 11.00 1.92 1.07
CA ALA A 85 10.56 2.98 0.17
C ALA A 85 9.49 2.49 -0.81
N ILE A 86 8.68 3.43 -1.27
CA ILE A 86 7.79 3.28 -2.44
C ILE A 86 8.32 4.24 -3.50
N ASN A 87 8.72 3.70 -4.65
CA ASN A 87 9.31 4.48 -5.74
C ASN A 87 8.21 5.00 -6.66
N HIS A 88 7.53 4.09 -7.35
CA HIS A 88 6.42 4.39 -8.24
C HIS A 88 5.48 3.20 -8.22
N LEU A 89 4.21 3.37 -7.85
CA LEU A 89 3.23 2.28 -7.96
C LEU A 89 2.54 2.40 -9.32
N PRO A 90 2.60 1.37 -10.17
CA PRO A 90 1.93 1.44 -11.46
C PRO A 90 0.42 1.51 -11.23
N SER A 91 -0.23 2.42 -11.93
CA SER A 91 -1.68 2.67 -11.82
C SER A 91 -2.53 1.49 -12.30
N ARG A 92 -1.94 0.50 -12.99
CA ARG A 92 -2.57 -0.75 -13.43
C ARG A 92 -1.53 -1.88 -13.44
N PHE A 93 -1.95 -3.08 -13.03
CA PHE A 93 -1.17 -4.32 -13.06
C PHE A 93 -1.95 -5.42 -13.79
#